data_AF-A0A952QHX6-F1
#
_entry.id   AF-A0A952QHX6-F1
#
_cell.length_a   1.000
_cell.length_b   1.000
_cell.length_c   1.000
_cell.angle_alpha   90.00
_cell.angle_beta   90.00
_cell.angle_gamma   90.00
#
_symmetry.space_group_name_H-M   'P 1'
#
loop_
_entity.id
_entity.type
_entity.pdbx_description
1 polymer ?
#
loop_
_entity_poly.entity_id
_entity_poly.type
_entity_poly.pdbx_seq_one_letter_code
_entity_poly.pdbx_strand_id
1 'polypeptide(L)' 'MAYDKENRLVLDLDSGARTTYTYSGDSLKRSEVTGSGITTLVCDGSEYLGEVD' A
#
# COMPACT_ATOMS: atom_id res chain seq x y z
N MET A 1 -12.58 1.32 -5.74
CA MET A 1 -11.91 1.60 -4.46
C MET A 1 -12.59 0.84 -3.33
N ALA A 2 -11.82 0.21 -2.43
CA ALA A 2 -12.30 -0.39 -1.19
C ALA A 2 -11.39 0.01 -0.03
N TYR A 3 -11.98 0.15 1.16
CA TYR A 3 -11.32 0.67 2.35
C TYR A 3 -11.40 -0.32 3.52
N ASP A 4 -10.42 -0.29 4.41
CA ASP A 4 -10.48 -1.03 5.67
C ASP A 4 -11.28 -0.29 6.76
N LYS A 5 -11.36 -0.89 7.95
CA LYS A 5 -12.09 -0.32 9.11
C LYS A 5 -11.47 0.98 9.64
N GLU A 6 -10.23 1.28 9.28
CA GLU A 6 -9.51 2.51 9.64
C GLU A 6 -9.64 3.56 8.52
N ASN A 7 -10.52 3.30 7.54
CA ASN A 7 -10.79 4.15 6.39
C ASN A 7 -9.56 4.37 5.48
N ARG A 8 -8.67 3.37 5.39
CA ARG A 8 -7.51 3.38 4.49
C ARG A 8 -7.81 2.59 3.21
N LEU A 9 -7.35 3.09 2.07
CA LEU A 9 -7.58 2.44 0.77
C LEU A 9 -6.80 1.12 0.68
N VAL A 10 -7.47 -0.02 0.57
CA VAL A 10 -6.83 -1.35 0.46
C VAL A 10 -6.87 -1.94 -0.94
N LEU A 11 -7.77 -1.43 -1.79
CA LEU A 11 -7.94 -1.86 -3.16
C LEU A 11 -8.33 -0.68 -4.04
N ASP A 12 -7.57 -0.48 -5.11
CA ASP A 12 -7.98 0.37 -6.22
C ASP A 12 -8.17 -0.46 -7.50
N LEU A 13 -9.18 -0.07 -8.27
CA LEU A 13 -9.53 -0.67 -9.54
C LEU A 13 -9.69 0.46 -10.54
N ASP A 14 -8.66 0.69 -11.35
CA ASP A 14 -8.66 1.70 -12.41
C ASP A 14 -8.57 1.01 -13.76
N SER A 15 -9.60 1.19 -14.60
CA SER A 15 -9.58 0.80 -16.02
C SER A 15 -9.12 -0.64 -16.29
N GLY A 16 -9.40 -1.57 -15.36
CA GLY A 16 -9.01 -2.99 -15.44
C GLY A 16 -7.69 -3.35 -14.76
N ALA A 17 -6.90 -2.35 -14.34
CA ALA A 17 -5.76 -2.54 -13.46
C ALA A 17 -6.23 -2.71 -12.00
N ARG A 18 -5.59 -3.64 -11.29
CA ARG A 18 -5.84 -3.90 -9.87
C ARG A 18 -4.60 -3.54 -9.07
N THR A 19 -4.80 -2.68 -8.08
CA THR A 19 -3.76 -2.32 -7.11
C THR A 19 -4.25 -2.61 -5.70
N THR A 20 -3.47 -3.36 -4.91
CA THR A 20 -3.78 -3.62 -3.50
C THR A 20 -2.71 -3.03 -2.59
N TYR A 21 -3.15 -2.54 -1.43
CA TYR A 21 -2.29 -1.88 -0.46
C TYR A 21 -2.32 -2.61 0.87
N THR A 22 -1.17 -2.72 1.53
CA THR A 22 -1.07 -3.25 2.90
C THR A 22 -0.59 -2.18 3.87
N TYR A 23 -1.00 -2.32 5.13
CA TYR A 23 -0.70 -1.37 6.19
C TYR A 23 -0.26 -2.12 7.45
N SER A 24 0.61 -1.50 8.23
CA SER A 24 1.01 -1.96 9.55
C SER A 24 0.07 -1.43 10.64
N GLY A 25 0.19 -1.97 11.86
CA GLY A 25 -0.60 -1.53 13.02
C GLY A 25 -0.34 -0.08 13.47
N ASP A 26 0.71 0.55 12.94
CA ASP A 26 1.05 1.97 13.09
C ASP A 26 0.34 2.86 12.04
N SER A 27 -0.55 2.29 11.24
CA SER A 27 -1.24 2.96 10.13
C SER A 27 -0.36 3.40 8.95
N LEU A 28 0.89 2.97 8.90
CA LEU A 28 1.76 3.23 7.75
C LEU A 28 1.53 2.19 6.64
N LYS A 29 1.53 2.65 5.40
CA LYS A 29 1.51 1.79 4.21
C LYS A 29 2.82 0.99 4.13
N ARG A 30 2.72 -0.30 3.85
CA ARG A 30 3.87 -1.24 3.77
C ARG A 30 4.13 -1.73 2.37
N SER A 31 3.09 -1.96 1.57
CA SER A 31 3.27 -2.39 0.20
C SER A 31 2.19 -1.88 -0.73
N GLU A 32 2.57 -1.84 -2.00
CA GLU A 32 1.70 -1.66 -3.15
C GLU A 32 1.91 -2.85 -4.08
N VAL A 33 0.84 -3.57 -4.39
CA VAL A 33 0.88 -4.70 -5.33
C VAL A 33 0.07 -4.32 -6.55
N THR A 34 0.73 -4.26 -7.69
CA THR A 34 0.11 -4.01 -8.99
C THR A 34 0.20 -5.27 -9.86
N GLY A 35 -0.35 -5.22 -11.08
CA GLY A 35 -0.11 -6.26 -12.09
C GLY A 35 1.36 -6.37 -12.53
N SER A 36 2.18 -5.35 -12.25
CA SER A 36 3.58 -5.27 -12.70
C SER A 36 4.58 -5.71 -11.63
N GLY A 37 4.17 -5.85 -10.37
CA GLY A 37 5.09 -6.21 -9.28
C GLY A 37 4.59 -5.79 -7.90
N ILE A 38 5.47 -5.93 -6.92
CA ILE A 38 5.26 -5.54 -5.53
C ILE A 38 6.30 -4.48 -5.19
N THR A 39 5.86 -3.30 -4.78
CA THR A 39 6.75 -2.28 -4.21
C THR A 39 6.52 -2.24 -2.71
N THR A 40 7.59 -2.36 -1.93
CA THR A 40 7.58 -2.36 -0.46
C THR A 40 8.18 -1.06 0.07
N LEU A 41 7.44 -0.36 0.93
CA LEU A 41 7.88 0.88 1.55
C LEU A 41 8.69 0.57 2.82
N VAL A 42 9.82 1.25 2.97
CA VAL A 42 10.70 1.22 4.15
C VAL A 42 10.48 2.51 4.93
N CYS A 43 10.04 2.39 6.18
CA CYS A 43 9.80 3.52 7.08
C CYS A 43 10.38 3.25 8.47
N ASP A 44 10.86 4.29 9.15
CA ASP A 44 11.24 4.26 10.58
C ASP A 44 10.20 5.03 11.40
N GLY A 45 9.05 4.40 11.64
CA GLY A 45 7.95 4.90 12.49
C GLY A 45 7.13 6.04 11.90
N SER A 46 7.75 7.16 11.53
CA SER A 46 7.07 8.31 10.92
C SER A 46 7.74 8.82 9.65
N GLU A 47 8.99 8.42 9.40
CA GLU A 47 9.76 8.86 8.25
C GLU A 47 9.84 7.77 7.17
N TYR A 48 9.59 8.16 5.92
CA TYR A 48 9.83 7.33 4.76
C TYR A 48 11.32 7.32 4.42
N LEU A 49 11.92 6.14 4.35
CA LEU A 49 13.35 5.94 4.09
C LEU A 49 13.64 5.44 2.67
N GLY A 50 12.63 4.96 1.95
CA GLY A 50 12.77 4.45 0.58
C GLY A 50 11.82 3.30 0.27
N GLU A 51 12.01 2.71 -0.90
CA GLU A 51 11.23 1.56 -1.37
C GLU A 51 12.14 0.50 -1.98
N VAL A 52 11.64 -0.73 -2.00
CA VAL A 52 12.28 -1.89 -2.63
C VAL A 52 11.25 -2.65 -3.46
N ASP A 53 11.69 -3.17 -4.61
CA ASP A 53 10.89 -3.96 -5.56
C ASP A 53 11.20 -5.47 -5.48
#